data_AF-A0A2L1U031-F1
#
_entry.id   AF-A0A2L1U031-F1
#
_cell.length_a   1.000
_cell.length_b   1.000
_cell.length_c   1.000
_cell.angle_alpha   90.00
_cell.angle_beta   90.00
_cell.angle_gamma   90.00
#
_symmetry.space_group_name_H-M   'P 1'
#
loop_
_entity.id
_entity.type
_entity.pdbx_description
1 polymer ?
#
loop_
_entity_poly.entity_id
_entity_poly.type
_entity_poly.pdbx_seq_one_letter_code
_entity_poly.pdbx_strand_id
1 'polypeptide(L)'
;MTQKELGKQVDENQRQISSYELDLKPVPEHTLDKIMEVFGLSFPEFLAKYNMWDEPIHSHFDRDVDKQIAFEQTAAGNITDQSNLCKRKQELTGRRWGYRKLIPLSAIVQAHKACLRNRYEIADYLGVTEEFLQDAIDYYRDKYGVCTQHEQYLIYFDPLNVIEPVISFGAFQL
;
A
#
# COMPACT_ATOMS: atom_id res chain seq x y z
N MET A 1 -14.31 17.39 13.47
CA MET A 1 -13.73 16.56 14.54
C MET A 1 -12.28 16.99 14.75
N THR A 2 -11.86 17.29 15.97
CA THR A 2 -10.48 17.67 16.31
C THR A 2 -9.58 16.43 16.45
N GLN A 3 -8.25 16.55 16.33
CA GLN A 3 -7.30 15.46 16.60
C GLN A 3 -7.50 14.80 17.97
N LYS A 4 -7.88 15.62 18.97
CA LYS A 4 -8.17 15.15 20.33
C LYS A 4 -9.47 14.35 20.41
N GLU A 5 -10.49 14.74 19.64
CA GLU A 5 -11.75 13.98 19.51
C GLU A 5 -11.56 12.69 18.72
N LEU A 6 -10.79 12.72 17.63
CA LEU A 6 -10.46 11.54 16.83
C LEU A 6 -9.64 10.55 17.66
N GLY A 7 -8.58 11.03 18.33
CA GLY A 7 -7.74 10.20 19.18
C GLY A 7 -8.52 9.43 20.22
N LYS A 8 -9.48 10.09 20.89
CA LYS A 8 -10.38 9.41 21.84
C LYS A 8 -11.21 8.29 21.21
N GLN A 9 -11.59 8.41 19.95
CA GLN A 9 -12.41 7.40 19.27
C GLN A 9 -11.59 6.22 18.75
N VAL A 10 -10.31 6.43 18.48
CA VAL A 10 -9.43 5.40 17.91
C VAL A 10 -8.43 4.84 18.92
N ASP A 11 -8.61 5.17 20.20
CA ASP A 11 -7.73 4.83 21.33
C ASP A 11 -6.28 5.34 21.18
N GLU A 12 -6.12 6.52 20.59
CA GLU A 12 -4.83 7.18 20.40
C GLU A 12 -4.77 8.55 21.06
N ASN A 13 -3.58 8.99 21.45
CA ASN A 13 -3.43 10.35 21.97
C ASN A 13 -3.28 11.37 20.84
N GLN A 14 -3.58 12.64 21.13
CA GLN A 14 -3.51 13.73 20.14
C GLN A 14 -2.12 13.83 19.46
N ARG A 15 -1.02 13.61 20.20
CA ARG A 15 0.33 13.67 19.60
C ARG A 15 0.55 12.52 18.62
N GLN A 16 -0.02 11.36 18.89
CA GLN A 16 0.08 10.22 18.01
C GLN A 16 -0.77 10.42 16.75
N ILE A 17 -2.02 10.88 16.89
CA ILE A 17 -2.83 11.32 15.75
C ILE A 17 -2.09 12.37 14.93
N SER A 18 -1.50 13.37 15.59
CA SER A 18 -0.68 14.37 14.91
C SER A 18 0.56 13.76 14.26
N SER A 19 1.17 12.71 14.82
CA SER A 19 2.32 12.04 14.20
C SER A 19 1.93 11.25 12.95
N TYR A 20 0.69 10.77 12.89
CA TYR A 20 0.11 10.15 11.71
C TYR A 20 -0.24 11.18 10.65
N GLU A 21 -0.94 12.25 11.04
CA GLU A 21 -1.25 13.39 10.19
C GLU A 21 -0.02 14.22 9.76
N LEU A 22 1.16 13.95 10.31
CA LEU A 22 2.44 14.55 9.92
C LEU A 22 3.43 13.53 9.35
N ASP A 23 3.02 12.27 9.27
CA ASP A 23 3.83 11.18 8.73
C ASP A 23 5.16 10.89 9.43
N LEU A 24 5.22 11.22 10.71
CA LEU A 24 6.35 10.89 11.57
C LEU A 24 6.34 9.43 11.99
N LYS A 25 5.17 8.78 11.96
CA LYS A 25 4.98 7.36 12.29
C LYS A 25 3.91 6.75 11.41
N PRO A 26 4.01 5.45 11.10
CA PRO A 26 2.93 4.80 10.42
C PRO A 26 1.72 4.57 11.35
N VAL A 27 0.50 4.78 10.83
CA VAL A 27 -0.77 4.38 11.47
C VAL A 27 -0.84 2.85 11.51
N PRO A 28 -0.99 2.25 12.69
CA PRO A 28 -1.24 0.82 12.83
C PRO A 28 -2.56 0.41 12.17
N GLU A 29 -2.64 -0.81 11.64
CA GLU A 29 -3.83 -1.28 10.92
C GLU A 29 -5.13 -1.19 11.75
N HIS A 30 -5.09 -1.63 13.01
CA HIS A 30 -6.25 -1.54 13.90
C HIS A 30 -6.70 -0.09 14.16
N THR A 31 -5.77 0.86 14.16
CA THR A 31 -6.06 2.29 14.29
C THR A 31 -6.72 2.81 13.02
N LEU A 32 -6.24 2.38 11.85
CA LEU A 32 -6.78 2.75 10.55
C LEU A 32 -8.22 2.25 10.38
N ASP A 33 -8.52 1.02 10.79
CA ASP A 33 -9.87 0.46 10.76
C ASP A 33 -10.83 1.30 11.63
N LYS A 34 -10.42 1.68 12.85
CA LYS A 34 -11.21 2.58 13.70
C LYS A 34 -11.40 3.97 13.10
N ILE A 35 -10.35 4.53 12.48
CA ILE A 35 -10.44 5.82 11.79
C ILE A 35 -11.53 5.75 10.71
N MET A 36 -11.54 4.70 9.90
CA MET A 36 -12.54 4.50 8.86
C MET A 36 -13.95 4.37 9.41
N GLU A 37 -14.14 3.59 10.49
CA GLU A 37 -15.43 3.45 11.18
C GLU A 37 -15.97 4.80 11.66
N VAL A 38 -15.10 5.62 12.27
CA VAL A 38 -15.45 6.97 12.73
C VAL A 38 -15.94 7.86 11.60
N PHE A 39 -15.32 7.75 10.42
CA PHE A 39 -15.70 8.54 9.25
C PHE A 39 -16.83 7.91 8.43
N GLY A 40 -17.25 6.68 8.74
CA GLY A 40 -18.26 5.93 7.97
C GLY A 40 -17.82 5.67 6.54
N LEU A 41 -16.52 5.46 6.31
CA LEU A 41 -15.94 5.26 4.98
C LEU A 41 -15.42 3.84 4.84
N SER A 42 -15.61 3.25 3.66
CA SER A 42 -14.75 2.15 3.22
C SER A 42 -13.32 2.65 3.01
N PHE A 43 -12.36 1.73 3.03
CA PHE A 43 -10.96 2.09 2.89
C PHE A 43 -10.68 2.77 1.52
N PRO A 44 -11.27 2.30 0.40
CA PRO A 44 -11.16 3.02 -0.87
C PRO A 44 -11.71 4.45 -0.84
N GLU A 45 -12.88 4.67 -0.22
CA GLU A 45 -13.48 6.00 -0.08
C GLU A 45 -12.64 6.93 0.81
N PHE A 46 -12.03 6.37 1.86
CA PHE A 46 -11.09 7.10 2.71
C PHE A 46 -9.92 7.62 1.87
N LEU A 47 -9.25 6.73 1.13
CA LEU A 47 -8.17 7.15 0.25
C LEU A 47 -8.61 8.25 -0.75
N ALA A 48 -9.83 8.15 -1.30
CA ALA A 48 -10.36 9.06 -2.33
C ALA A 48 -10.57 10.46 -1.77
N LYS A 49 -11.23 10.52 -0.62
CA LYS A 49 -11.55 11.76 0.07
C LYS A 49 -10.31 12.56 0.48
N TYR A 50 -9.22 11.88 0.81
CA TYR A 50 -7.98 12.52 1.25
C TYR A 50 -6.94 12.66 0.14
N ASN A 51 -7.35 12.50 -1.13
CA ASN A 51 -6.48 12.60 -2.31
C ASN A 51 -5.25 11.67 -2.23
N MET A 52 -5.40 10.51 -1.60
CA MET A 52 -4.34 9.52 -1.46
C MET A 52 -4.21 8.63 -2.71
N TRP A 53 -5.09 8.85 -3.70
CA TRP A 53 -5.05 8.16 -4.99
C TRP A 53 -4.12 8.82 -6.00
N ASP A 54 -3.84 10.13 -5.94
CA ASP A 54 -3.20 10.84 -7.07
C ASP A 54 -1.98 11.71 -6.75
N GLU A 55 -0.85 11.15 -7.17
CA GLU A 55 0.40 11.64 -7.76
C GLU A 55 1.43 10.50 -7.64
N PRO A 56 1.58 9.65 -8.67
CA PRO A 56 2.61 8.62 -8.67
C PRO A 56 3.97 9.27 -8.52
N ILE A 57 4.82 8.72 -7.65
CA ILE A 57 6.23 9.14 -7.66
C ILE A 57 6.77 8.81 -9.04
N HIS A 58 7.21 9.84 -9.75
CA HIS A 58 7.65 9.68 -11.13
C HIS A 58 8.71 8.58 -11.19
N SER A 59 8.55 7.62 -12.10
CA SER A 59 9.39 6.42 -12.18
C SER A 59 10.89 6.71 -12.26
N HIS A 60 11.25 7.88 -12.82
CA HIS A 60 12.61 8.44 -12.82
C HIS A 60 13.29 8.48 -11.43
N PHE A 61 12.52 8.60 -10.35
CA PHE A 61 13.04 8.62 -8.98
C PHE A 61 13.03 7.24 -8.33
N ASP A 62 12.82 6.15 -9.07
CA ASP A 62 12.72 4.79 -8.52
C ASP A 62 11.68 4.67 -7.40
N ARG A 63 10.59 5.44 -7.47
CA ARG A 63 9.57 5.53 -6.40
C ARG A 63 10.14 6.00 -5.04
N ASP A 64 11.34 6.59 -5.04
CA ASP A 64 11.98 7.19 -3.88
C ASP A 64 11.46 8.61 -3.68
N VAL A 65 10.58 8.74 -2.69
CA VAL A 65 9.94 10.01 -2.37
C VAL A 65 10.95 11.04 -1.90
N ASP A 66 12.04 10.62 -1.22
CA ASP A 66 13.05 11.55 -0.74
C ASP A 66 13.89 12.09 -1.92
N LYS A 67 14.16 11.26 -2.95
CA LYS A 67 14.78 11.73 -4.19
C LYS A 67 13.87 12.64 -5.00
N GLN A 68 12.60 12.28 -5.19
CA GLN A 68 11.65 13.14 -5.92
C GLN A 68 11.50 14.49 -5.20
N ILE A 69 11.34 14.44 -3.88
CA ILE A 69 11.28 15.64 -3.05
C ILE A 69 12.57 16.44 -3.22
N ALA A 70 13.75 15.85 -3.03
CA ALA A 70 15.03 16.56 -3.17
C ALA A 70 15.22 17.17 -4.57
N PHE A 71 14.72 16.50 -5.61
CA PHE A 71 14.73 17.02 -6.98
C PHE A 71 13.78 18.22 -7.15
N GLU A 72 12.53 18.10 -6.72
CA GLU A 72 11.56 19.22 -6.78
C GLU A 72 12.05 20.42 -5.98
N GLN A 73 12.69 20.16 -4.85
CA GLN A 73 13.29 21.14 -3.97
C GLN A 73 14.46 21.89 -4.62
N THR A 74 15.34 21.18 -5.32
CA THR A 74 16.48 21.77 -6.03
C THR A 74 16.05 22.44 -7.34
N ALA A 75 15.05 21.90 -8.03
CA ALA A 75 14.50 22.45 -9.26
C ALA A 75 13.61 23.70 -9.03
N ALA A 76 12.85 23.75 -7.92
CA ALA A 76 11.95 24.87 -7.60
C ALA A 76 12.63 26.06 -6.91
N GLY A 77 13.92 25.96 -6.55
CA GLY A 77 14.72 27.10 -6.10
C GLY A 77 14.35 27.73 -4.74
N ASN A 78 13.36 27.22 -4.00
CA ASN A 78 13.11 27.54 -2.59
C ASN A 78 12.05 26.58 -2.02
N ILE A 79 12.30 25.99 -0.85
CA ILE A 79 11.41 24.98 -0.23
C ILE A 79 10.86 25.57 1.06
N THR A 80 10.04 26.60 0.92
CA THR A 80 9.44 27.25 2.08
C THR A 80 8.24 26.49 2.64
N ASP A 81 7.69 25.50 1.91
CA ASP A 81 6.49 24.78 2.36
C ASP A 81 6.77 23.32 2.76
N GLN A 82 7.11 23.13 4.04
CA GLN A 82 7.24 21.80 4.64
C GLN A 82 5.92 21.02 4.63
N SER A 83 4.76 21.69 4.49
CA SER A 83 3.47 21.01 4.48
C SER A 83 3.25 20.15 3.22
N ASN A 84 3.81 20.55 2.07
CA ASN A 84 3.71 19.77 0.84
C ASN A 84 4.49 18.45 0.93
N LEU A 85 5.70 18.52 1.49
CA LEU A 85 6.55 17.34 1.71
C LEU A 85 5.90 16.33 2.67
N CYS A 86 5.34 16.83 3.77
CA CYS A 86 4.60 16.00 4.72
C CYS A 86 3.39 15.33 4.05
N LYS A 87 2.62 16.07 3.24
CA LYS A 87 1.46 15.52 2.51
C LYS A 87 1.86 14.42 1.51
N ARG A 88 2.95 14.60 0.76
CA ARG A 88 3.45 13.58 -0.19
C ARG A 88 3.93 12.31 0.51
N LYS A 89 4.58 12.46 1.66
CA LYS A 89 4.91 11.31 2.51
C LYS A 89 3.62 10.61 2.97
N GLN A 90 2.62 11.36 3.45
CA GLN A 90 1.33 10.82 3.94
C GLN A 90 0.61 10.02 2.89
N GLU A 91 0.56 10.56 1.69
CA GLU A 91 0.02 9.90 0.54
C GLU A 91 0.74 8.57 0.27
N LEU A 92 2.07 8.55 0.20
CA LEU A 92 2.83 7.32 -0.03
C LEU A 92 2.65 6.29 1.08
N THR A 93 2.72 6.73 2.33
CA THR A 93 2.55 5.90 3.51
C THR A 93 1.15 5.27 3.51
N GLY A 94 0.13 6.09 3.24
CA GLY A 94 -1.25 5.67 3.12
C GLY A 94 -1.51 4.72 1.96
N ARG A 95 -0.90 4.96 0.80
CA ARG A 95 -0.92 4.02 -0.33
C ARG A 95 -0.33 2.67 0.03
N ARG A 96 0.80 2.63 0.72
CA ARG A 96 1.41 1.38 1.20
C ARG A 96 0.50 0.63 2.15
N TRP A 97 -0.26 1.31 3.01
CA TRP A 97 -1.29 0.65 3.81
C TRP A 97 -2.42 0.14 2.93
N GLY A 98 -2.82 0.92 1.94
CA GLY A 98 -3.83 0.47 1.00
C GLY A 98 -3.45 -0.76 0.21
N TYR A 99 -2.21 -0.86 -0.25
CA TYR A 99 -1.70 -2.06 -0.90
C TYR A 99 -1.78 -3.26 0.05
N ARG A 100 -1.37 -3.11 1.31
CA ARG A 100 -1.42 -4.19 2.29
C ARG A 100 -2.85 -4.59 2.68
N LYS A 101 -3.77 -3.63 2.74
CA LYS A 101 -5.16 -3.84 3.15
C LYS A 101 -6.01 -4.43 2.02
N LEU A 102 -5.96 -3.81 0.85
CA LEU A 102 -6.79 -4.19 -0.30
C LEU A 102 -6.16 -5.32 -1.13
N ILE A 103 -4.83 -5.39 -1.16
CA ILE A 103 -4.09 -6.36 -1.97
C ILE A 103 -3.06 -7.08 -1.10
N PRO A 104 -3.45 -7.75 0.01
CA PRO A 104 -2.53 -8.60 0.73
C PRO A 104 -2.00 -9.72 -0.18
N LEU A 105 -0.84 -10.31 0.15
CA LEU A 105 -0.29 -11.44 -0.63
C LEU A 105 -1.31 -12.60 -0.78
N SER A 106 -2.15 -12.81 0.24
CA SER A 106 -3.24 -13.78 0.20
C SER A 106 -4.30 -13.47 -0.86
N ALA A 107 -4.59 -12.20 -1.14
CA ALA A 107 -5.52 -11.79 -2.18
C ALA A 107 -4.96 -12.08 -3.58
N ILE A 108 -3.64 -11.90 -3.77
CA ILE A 108 -2.94 -12.29 -5.02
C ILE A 108 -3.07 -13.81 -5.22
N VAL A 109 -2.89 -14.61 -4.17
CA VAL A 109 -3.09 -16.07 -4.21
C VAL A 109 -4.55 -16.43 -4.53
N GLN A 110 -5.52 -15.73 -3.96
CA GLN A 110 -6.94 -15.98 -4.22
C GLN A 110 -7.32 -15.68 -5.68
N ALA A 111 -6.83 -14.57 -6.24
CA ALA A 111 -7.01 -14.25 -7.65
C ALA A 111 -6.43 -15.34 -8.56
N HIS A 112 -5.25 -15.87 -8.22
CA HIS A 112 -4.67 -17.02 -8.93
C HIS A 112 -5.56 -18.28 -8.84
N LYS A 113 -6.09 -18.60 -7.64
CA LYS A 113 -7.02 -19.73 -7.45
C LYS A 113 -8.33 -19.57 -8.22
N ALA A 114 -8.77 -18.34 -8.44
CA ALA A 114 -9.92 -18.01 -9.28
C ALA A 114 -9.61 -18.06 -10.79
N CYS A 115 -8.41 -18.49 -11.18
CA CYS A 115 -7.95 -18.59 -12.57
C CYS A 115 -7.95 -17.24 -13.32
N LEU A 116 -7.86 -16.12 -12.61
CA LEU A 116 -7.76 -14.78 -13.21
C LEU A 116 -6.34 -14.59 -13.75
N ARG A 117 -6.22 -14.15 -15.01
CA ARG A 117 -4.93 -14.17 -15.73
C ARG A 117 -4.44 -12.82 -16.18
N ASN A 118 -5.33 -11.84 -16.29
CA ASN A 118 -4.94 -10.50 -16.71
C ASN A 118 -5.19 -9.48 -15.60
N ARG A 119 -4.50 -8.36 -15.75
CA ARG A 119 -4.46 -7.25 -14.81
C ARG A 119 -5.85 -6.67 -14.54
N TYR A 120 -6.66 -6.53 -15.59
CA TYR A 120 -8.03 -6.06 -15.53
C TYR A 120 -8.91 -6.99 -14.67
N GLU A 121 -8.90 -8.30 -14.93
CA GLU A 121 -9.67 -9.29 -14.18
C GLU A 121 -9.32 -9.28 -12.69
N ILE A 122 -8.02 -9.20 -12.37
CA ILE A 122 -7.55 -9.17 -10.98
C ILE A 122 -7.97 -7.87 -10.31
N ALA A 123 -7.84 -6.73 -10.98
CA ALA A 123 -8.23 -5.43 -10.44
C ALA A 123 -9.74 -5.36 -10.18
N ASP A 124 -10.56 -5.83 -11.13
CA ASP A 124 -12.02 -5.92 -11.00
C ASP A 124 -12.43 -6.83 -9.83
N TYR A 125 -11.80 -8.01 -9.72
CA TYR A 125 -12.04 -8.95 -8.63
C TYR A 125 -11.71 -8.35 -7.25
N LEU A 126 -10.64 -7.56 -7.16
CA LEU A 126 -10.20 -6.92 -5.92
C LEU A 126 -10.91 -5.58 -5.64
N GLY A 127 -11.74 -5.09 -6.57
CA GLY A 127 -12.46 -3.83 -6.44
C GLY A 127 -11.51 -2.60 -6.42
N VAL A 128 -10.41 -2.66 -7.18
CA VAL A 128 -9.41 -1.59 -7.28
C VAL A 128 -9.18 -1.21 -8.75
N THR A 129 -8.52 -0.09 -9.00
CA THR A 129 -8.09 0.26 -10.36
C THR A 129 -6.89 -0.59 -10.78
N GLU A 130 -6.69 -0.75 -12.09
CA GLU A 130 -5.50 -1.42 -12.61
C GLU A 130 -4.24 -0.71 -12.12
N GLU A 131 -4.15 0.61 -12.20
CA GLU A 131 -2.99 1.39 -11.74
C GLU A 131 -2.65 1.09 -10.28
N PHE A 132 -3.66 1.07 -9.40
CA PHE A 132 -3.47 0.75 -7.99
C PHE A 132 -2.94 -0.67 -7.77
N LEU A 133 -3.45 -1.64 -8.55
CA LEU A 133 -2.90 -2.98 -8.56
C LEU A 133 -1.42 -3.00 -9.00
N GLN A 134 -1.00 -2.12 -9.92
CA GLN A 134 0.41 -2.12 -10.39
C GLN A 134 1.30 -1.62 -9.30
N ASP A 135 0.87 -0.54 -8.67
CA ASP A 135 1.66 0.11 -7.64
C ASP A 135 1.78 -0.77 -6.41
N ALA A 136 0.77 -1.60 -6.12
CA ALA A 136 0.86 -2.63 -5.09
C ALA A 136 1.86 -3.74 -5.47
N ILE A 137 1.84 -4.23 -6.71
CA ILE A 137 2.79 -5.26 -7.19
C ILE A 137 4.22 -4.72 -7.15
N ASP A 138 4.45 -3.52 -7.68
CA ASP A 138 5.75 -2.85 -7.66
C ASP A 138 6.22 -2.61 -6.22
N TYR A 139 5.32 -2.19 -5.34
CA TYR A 139 5.61 -2.07 -3.91
C TYR A 139 6.09 -3.38 -3.29
N TYR A 140 5.45 -4.51 -3.60
CA TYR A 140 5.89 -5.81 -3.10
C TYR A 140 7.18 -6.30 -3.74
N ARG A 141 7.40 -6.02 -5.02
CA ARG A 141 8.68 -6.27 -5.70
C ARG A 141 9.81 -5.51 -5.03
N ASP A 142 9.62 -4.22 -4.78
CA ASP A 142 10.65 -3.39 -4.15
C ASP A 142 10.92 -3.83 -2.70
N LYS A 143 9.89 -4.36 -2.02
CA LYS A 143 9.99 -4.89 -0.65
C LYS A 143 10.65 -6.26 -0.54
N TYR A 144 10.33 -7.18 -1.45
CA TYR A 144 10.72 -8.60 -1.33
C TYR A 144 11.68 -9.08 -2.43
N GLY A 145 11.95 -8.26 -3.44
CA GLY A 145 12.67 -8.64 -4.64
C GLY A 145 11.75 -9.26 -5.70
N VAL A 146 12.31 -10.06 -6.59
CA VAL A 146 11.60 -10.65 -7.76
C VAL A 146 10.41 -11.52 -7.35
N CYS A 147 10.52 -12.22 -6.22
CA CYS A 147 9.47 -13.10 -5.71
C CYS A 147 9.53 -13.22 -4.19
N THR A 148 8.45 -13.72 -3.60
CA THR A 148 8.38 -14.05 -2.17
C THR A 148 7.60 -15.33 -1.93
N GLN A 149 7.95 -16.07 -0.88
CA GLN A 149 7.17 -17.21 -0.42
C GLN A 149 6.05 -16.72 0.51
N HIS A 150 4.83 -17.14 0.22
CA HIS A 150 3.65 -16.90 1.05
C HIS A 150 2.91 -18.22 1.28
N GLU A 151 3.04 -18.77 2.49
CA GLU A 151 2.57 -20.12 2.83
C GLU A 151 3.20 -21.17 1.90
N GLN A 152 2.40 -22.01 1.23
CA GLN A 152 2.86 -22.93 0.20
C GLN A 152 3.06 -22.29 -1.18
N TYR A 153 2.71 -21.02 -1.39
CA TYR A 153 2.79 -20.38 -2.71
C TYR A 153 4.08 -19.58 -2.87
N LEU A 154 4.61 -19.58 -4.09
CA LEU A 154 5.67 -18.67 -4.54
C LEU A 154 5.04 -17.60 -5.43
N ILE A 155 5.11 -16.34 -5.00
CA ILE A 155 4.53 -15.19 -5.71
C ILE A 155 5.66 -14.44 -6.41
N TYR A 156 5.61 -14.38 -7.74
CA TYR A 156 6.45 -13.52 -8.58
C TYR A 156 5.74 -12.21 -8.83
N PHE A 157 6.49 -11.11 -8.81
CA PHE A 157 5.95 -9.77 -9.03
C PHE A 157 6.23 -9.23 -10.45
N ASP A 158 7.16 -9.85 -11.19
CA ASP A 158 7.53 -9.42 -12.54
C ASP A 158 7.99 -10.61 -13.43
N PRO A 159 7.12 -11.12 -14.32
CA PRO A 159 5.68 -10.84 -14.41
C PRO A 159 4.92 -11.38 -13.17
N LEU A 160 3.74 -10.82 -12.88
CA LEU A 160 2.89 -11.32 -11.80
C LEU A 160 2.50 -12.78 -12.05
N ASN A 161 2.91 -13.67 -11.15
CA ASN A 161 2.57 -15.09 -11.25
C ASN A 161 2.57 -15.74 -9.85
N VAL A 162 1.78 -16.81 -9.68
CA VAL A 162 1.74 -17.57 -8.43
C VAL A 162 1.96 -19.04 -8.77
N ILE A 163 2.89 -19.68 -8.07
CA ILE A 163 3.23 -21.10 -8.27
C ILE A 163 2.95 -21.85 -6.97
N GLU A 164 2.30 -23.00 -7.09
CA GLU A 164 2.22 -24.00 -6.02
C GLU A 164 3.29 -25.08 -6.30
N PRO A 165 4.36 -25.15 -5.51
CA PRO A 165 5.37 -26.19 -5.68
C PRO A 165 4.77 -27.54 -5.32
N VAL A 166 4.80 -28.47 -6.27
CA VAL A 166 4.45 -29.87 -6.00
C VAL A 166 5.60 -30.50 -5.21
N ILE A 167 5.41 -30.68 -3.91
CA ILE A 167 6.34 -31.47 -3.10
C ILE A 167 6.01 -32.94 -3.35
N SER A 168 6.68 -33.52 -4.34
CA SER A 168 6.69 -34.96 -4.55
C SER A 168 7.45 -35.62 -3.40
N PHE A 169 6.77 -36.04 -2.34
CA PHE A 169 7.35 -36.99 -1.40
C PHE A 169 7.54 -38.31 -2.15
N GLY A 170 8.79 -38.57 -2.54
CA GLY A 170 9.19 -39.81 -3.18
C GLY A 170 8.70 -40.99 -2.34
N ALA A 171 7.86 -41.82 -2.95
CA ALA A 171 7.50 -43.12 -2.42
C ALA A 171 8.78 -43.97 -2.32
N PHE A 172 9.43 -43.95 -1.16
CA PHE A 172 10.35 -45.01 -0.77
C PHE A 172 9.49 -46.20 -0.35
N GLN A 173 9.16 -47.05 -1.32
CA GLN A 173 8.86 -48.46 -1.02
C GLN A 173 10.21 -49.18 -0.90
N LEU A 174 10.49 -49.67 0.31
CA LEU A 174 11.44 -50.75 0.57
C LEU A 174 10.69 -52.09 0.50
#